data_AF-A0A8T5F8B3-F1
#
_entry.id   AF-A0A8T5F8B3-F1
#
_cell.length_a   1.000
_cell.length_b   1.000
_cell.length_c   1.000
_cell.angle_alpha   90.00
_cell.angle_beta   90.00
_cell.angle_gamma   90.00
#
_symmetry.space_group_name_H-M   'P 1'
#
loop_
_entity.id
_entity.type
_entity.pdbx_description
1 polymer ?
#
loop_
_entity_poly.entity_id
_entity_poly.type
_entity_poly.pdbx_seq_one_letter_code
_entity_poly.pdbx_strand_id
1 'polypeptide(L)'
;MTNLATFRVHIAPLGFEIDRIILPLKQTKADKLCLILHEKTTEDKSKPYLEKVKKECKKLDVKLELFYANRLGIFNMIKLAK
;
A
#
# COMPACT_ATOMS: atom_id res chain seq x y z
N MET A 1 -17.81 -21.07 -16.25
CA MET A 1 -17.21 -20.34 -15.12
C MET A 1 -16.32 -19.25 -15.68
N THR A 2 -16.76 -17.99 -15.65
CA THR A 2 -15.94 -16.87 -16.11
C THR A 2 -14.80 -16.66 -15.11
N ASN A 3 -13.64 -17.27 -15.40
CA ASN A 3 -12.38 -16.96 -14.75
C ASN A 3 -11.93 -15.58 -15.24
N LEU A 4 -12.64 -14.53 -14.80
CA LEU A 4 -12.12 -13.17 -14.87
C LEU A 4 -10.95 -13.18 -13.89
N ALA A 5 -9.73 -13.32 -14.41
CA ALA A 5 -8.52 -13.00 -13.67
C ALA A 5 -8.59 -11.50 -13.33
N THR A 6 -9.33 -11.16 -12.28
CA THR A 6 -9.46 -9.80 -11.80
C THR A 6 -8.13 -9.44 -11.18
N PHE A 7 -7.36 -8.58 -11.85
CA PHE A 7 -6.17 -7.98 -11.28
C PHE A 7 -6.57 -7.16 -10.06
N ARG A 8 -6.18 -7.61 -8.86
CA ARG A 8 -6.61 -7.03 -7.58
C ARG A 8 -5.56 -6.03 -7.11
N VAL A 9 -5.94 -4.76 -7.16
CA VAL A 9 -5.13 -3.65 -6.66
C VAL A 9 -5.66 -3.20 -5.31
N HIS A 10 -4.80 -3.17 -4.31
CA HIS A 10 -5.09 -2.57 -3.01
C HIS A 10 -4.41 -1.21 -2.93
N ILE A 11 -5.12 -0.21 -2.43
CA ILE A 11 -4.58 1.13 -2.18
C ILE A 11 -4.69 1.37 -0.68
N ALA A 12 -3.57 1.67 -0.01
CA ALA A 12 -3.56 1.88 1.43
C ALA A 12 -2.56 2.96 1.84
N PRO A 13 -2.89 3.82 2.82
CA PRO A 13 -1.90 4.68 3.45
C PRO A 13 -0.97 3.87 4.37
N LEU A 14 0.31 4.25 4.41
CA LEU A 14 1.26 3.70 5.37
C LEU A 14 0.95 4.26 6.77
N GLY A 15 0.55 3.37 7.67
CA GLY A 15 0.38 3.62 9.10
C GLY A 15 1.32 2.77 9.96
N PHE A 16 1.08 2.78 11.27
CA PHE A 16 1.84 1.99 12.25
C PHE A 16 1.33 0.56 12.40
N GLU A 17 0.12 0.26 11.94
CA GLU A 17 -0.48 -1.07 11.98
C GLU A 17 -0.33 -1.76 10.62
N ILE A 18 0.73 -2.55 10.46
CA ILE A 18 1.05 -3.24 9.20
C ILE A 18 0.01 -4.31 8.85
N ASP A 19 -0.56 -4.98 9.86
CA ASP A 19 -1.50 -6.07 9.65
C ASP A 19 -2.78 -5.62 8.92
N ARG A 20 -3.17 -4.35 9.10
CA ARG A 20 -4.29 -3.74 8.37
C ARG A 20 -4.05 -3.65 6.86
N ILE A 21 -2.79 -3.68 6.43
CA ILE A 21 -2.40 -3.68 5.02
C ILE A 21 -2.20 -5.13 4.55
N ILE A 22 -1.47 -5.94 5.33
CA ILE A 22 -1.05 -7.27 4.90
C ILE A 22 -2.16 -8.32 4.95
N LEU A 23 -3.04 -8.29 5.96
CA LEU A 23 -4.10 -9.28 6.10
C LEU A 23 -5.10 -9.25 4.92
N PRO A 24 -5.57 -8.07 4.46
CA PRO A 24 -6.39 -7.99 3.25
C PRO A 24 -5.68 -8.53 2.02
N LEU A 25 -4.39 -8.21 1.82
CA LEU A 25 -3.62 -8.69 0.65
C LEU A 25 -3.57 -10.23 0.60
N LYS A 26 -3.40 -10.87 1.76
CA LYS A 26 -3.40 -12.34 1.91
C LYS A 26 -4.77 -12.94 1.61
N GLN A 27 -5.83 -12.37 2.16
CA GLN A 27 -7.19 -12.90 2.03
C GLN A 27 -7.74 -12.77 0.60
N THR A 28 -7.46 -11.66 -0.07
CA THR A 28 -7.99 -11.38 -1.41
C THR A 28 -7.08 -11.88 -2.53
N LYS A 29 -5.85 -12.31 -2.22
CA LYS A 29 -4.80 -12.62 -3.21
C LYS A 29 -4.59 -11.43 -4.15
N ALA A 30 -4.18 -10.31 -3.56
CA ALA A 30 -3.91 -9.08 -4.31
C ALA A 30 -2.68 -9.26 -5.21
N ASP A 31 -2.71 -8.69 -6.41
CA ASP A 31 -1.59 -8.70 -7.34
C ASP A 31 -0.70 -7.46 -7.15
N LYS A 32 -1.28 -6.36 -6.66
CA LYS A 32 -0.60 -5.07 -6.51
C LYS A 32 -1.04 -4.33 -5.25
N LEU A 33 -0.07 -3.72 -4.56
CA LEU A 33 -0.26 -2.77 -3.47
C LEU A 33 0.27 -1.39 -3.89
N CYS A 34 -0.61 -0.40 -3.95
CA CYS A 34 -0.27 1.02 -4.02
C CYS A 34 -0.22 1.57 -2.59
N LEU A 35 0.98 1.82 -2.08
CA LEU A 35 1.21 2.30 -0.73
C LEU A 35 1.43 3.82 -0.75
N ILE A 36 0.61 4.56 -0.01
CA ILE A 36 0.69 6.02 0.08
C ILE A 36 1.49 6.40 1.33
N LEU A 37 2.64 7.04 1.13
CA LEU A 37 3.52 7.56 2.16
C LEU A 37 3.33 9.07 2.30
N HIS A 38 3.65 9.57 3.48
CA HIS A 38 3.76 11.01 3.65
C HIS A 38 4.99 11.54 2.91
N GLU A 39 4.84 12.66 2.21
CA GLU A 39 5.92 13.32 1.46
C GLU A 39 7.14 13.66 2.35
N LYS A 40 6.91 14.05 3.61
CA LYS A 40 7.98 14.35 4.57
C LYS A 40 8.51 13.09 5.26
N THR A 41 9.29 12.31 4.53
CA THR A 41 9.90 11.05 5.02
C THR A 41 10.96 11.21 6.13
N THR A 42 11.44 12.43 6.37
CA THR A 42 12.43 12.77 7.43
C THR A 42 11.81 12.99 8.80
N GLU A 43 10.56 13.46 8.86
CA GLU A 43 9.81 13.62 10.12
C GLU A 43 9.05 12.33 10.49
N ASP A 44 8.86 11.44 9.52
CA ASP A 44 8.00 10.29 9.65
C ASP A 44 8.74 9.05 10.19
N LYS A 45 8.35 8.61 11.39
CA LYS A 45 8.86 7.39 12.05
C LYS A 45 8.38 6.08 11.41
N SER A 46 7.75 6.14 10.21
CA SER A 46 7.22 4.97 9.50
C SER A 46 8.25 4.16 8.72
N LYS A 47 9.51 4.61 8.58
CA LYS A 47 10.58 3.84 7.89
C LYS A 47 10.65 2.35 8.29
N PRO A 48 10.71 1.96 9.59
CA PRO A 48 10.72 0.55 9.98
C PRO A 48 9.45 -0.21 9.57
N TYR A 49 8.32 0.48 9.47
CA TYR A 49 7.05 -0.11 9.04
C TYR A 49 6.99 -0.32 7.53
N LEU A 50 7.52 0.63 6.75
CA LEU A 50 7.71 0.49 5.31
C LEU A 50 8.56 -0.74 4.97
N GLU A 51 9.67 -0.93 5.67
CA GLU A 51 10.57 -2.07 5.44
C GLU A 51 9.90 -3.40 5.79
N LYS A 52 9.05 -3.44 6.83
CA LYS A 52 8.23 -4.61 7.14
C LYS A 52 7.19 -4.89 6.03
N VAL A 53 6.50 -3.86 5.53
CA VAL A 53 5.53 -4.01 4.43
C VAL A 53 6.21 -4.52 3.16
N LYS A 54 7.38 -3.97 2.80
CA LYS A 54 8.19 -4.46 1.66
C LYS A 54 8.53 -5.95 1.79
N LYS A 55 8.98 -6.37 2.97
CA LYS A 55 9.31 -7.78 3.24
C LYS A 55 8.09 -8.69 3.08
N GLU A 56 6.94 -8.29 3.62
CA GLU A 56 5.70 -9.07 3.50
C GLU A 56 5.18 -9.11 2.05
N CYS A 57 5.21 -7.99 1.31
CA CYS A 57 4.82 -7.97 -0.10
C CYS A 57 5.69 -8.91 -0.95
N LYS A 58 7.01 -8.94 -0.70
CA LYS A 58 7.93 -9.86 -1.39
C LYS A 58 7.63 -11.34 -1.10
N LYS A 59 7.20 -11.67 0.12
CA LYS A 59 6.80 -13.05 0.47
C LYS A 59 5.48 -13.46 -0.19
N LEU A 60 4.60 -12.50 -0.44
CA LEU A 60 3.27 -12.71 -1.03
C LEU A 60 3.24 -12.57 -2.55
N ASP A 61 4.39 -12.29 -3.18
CA ASP A 61 4.51 -12.00 -4.60
C ASP A 61 3.62 -10.83 -5.09
N VAL A 62 3.39 -9.84 -4.22
CA VAL A 62 2.58 -8.65 -4.54
C VAL A 62 3.46 -7.53 -5.07
N LYS A 63 3.09 -6.96 -6.22
CA LYS A 63 3.78 -5.78 -6.77
C LYS A 63 3.55 -4.57 -5.88
N LEU A 64 4.62 -4.00 -5.33
CA LEU A 64 4.56 -2.81 -4.48
C LEU A 64 4.90 -1.54 -5.29
N GLU A 65 4.00 -0.56 -5.28
CA GLU A 65 4.23 0.78 -5.80
C GLU A 65 4.08 1.82 -4.68
N LEU A 66 5.04 2.73 -4.59
CA LEU A 66 5.09 3.75 -3.55
C LEU A 66 4.66 5.09 -4.12
N PHE A 67 3.69 5.73 -3.48
CA PHE A 67 3.22 7.06 -3.81
C PHE A 67 3.46 7.99 -2.64
N TYR A 68 3.88 9.22 -2.91
CA TYR A 68 4.14 10.22 -1.89
C TYR A 68 3.07 11.31 -1.96
N ALA A 69 2.38 11.53 -0.84
CA ALA A 69 1.30 12.50 -0.75
C ALA A 69 1.30 13.23 0.59
N ASN A 70 0.75 14.44 0.59
CA ASN A 70 0.42 15.11 1.84
C ASN A 70 -0.81 14.46 2.48
N ARG A 71 -0.67 13.86 3.67
CA ARG A 71 -1.80 13.22 4.38
C ARG A 71 -2.88 14.22 4.81
N LEU A 72 -2.52 15.49 4.98
CA LEU A 72 -3.44 16.58 5.30
C LEU A 72 -4.11 17.16 4.04
N GLY A 73 -3.56 16.87 2.86
CA GLY A 73 -4.09 17.31 1.57
C GLY A 73 -4.94 16.24 0.91
N ILE A 74 -6.22 16.15 1.28
CA ILE A 74 -7.18 15.17 0.72
C ILE A 74 -7.23 15.21 -0.81
N PHE A 75 -7.21 16.40 -1.42
CA PHE A 75 -7.23 16.55 -2.88
C PHE A 75 -5.99 15.96 -3.56
N ASN A 76 -4.82 16.01 -2.91
CA ASN A 76 -3.60 15.42 -3.43
C ASN A 76 -3.66 13.89 -3.38
N MET A 77 -4.28 13.32 -2.33
CA MET A 77 -4.50 11.87 -2.23
C MET A 77 -5.50 11.37 -3.27
N ILE A 78 -6.60 12.09 -3.52
CA ILE A 78 -7.60 11.70 -4.52
C ILE A 78 -7.01 11.66 -5.93
N LYS A 79 -6.13 12.61 -6.29
CA LYS A 79 -5.46 12.61 -7.60
C LYS A 79 -4.62 11.37 -7.88
N LEU A 80 -4.10 10.71 -6.83
CA LEU A 80 -3.26 9.51 -6.96
C LEU A 80 -4.07 8.24 -7.21
N ALA A 81 -5.38 8.25 -6.94
CA ALA A 81 -6.26 7.11 -7.14
C ALA A 81 -6.95 7.11 -8.53
N LYS A 82 -6.58 8.04 -9.40
CA LYS A 82 -7.13 8.21 -10.75
C LYS A 82 -6.28 7.47 -11.77
#